data_AF-A0A445HAI8-F1
#
_entry.id   AF-A0A445HAI8-F1
#
_cell.length_a   1.000
_cell.length_b   1.000
_cell.length_c   1.000
_cell.angle_alpha   90.00
_cell.angle_beta   90.00
_cell.angle_gamma   90.00
#
_symmetry.space_group_name_H-M   'P 1'
#
loop_
_entity.id
_entity.type
_entity.pdbx_description
1 polymer ?
#
loop_
_entity_poly.entity_id
_entity_poly.type
_entity_poly.pdbx_seq_one_letter_code
_entity_poly.pdbx_strand_id
1 'polypeptide(L)'
;MRHENAYTRIVEKLLEVDPTGAMLAIGKMMQKKIIMPAHLMYDGDDPRLFEHYSAVAQRIGVYTANDYANILDFLVGRWRLEKLESLTAEGKRAQDYVCELPPRIRKLQERADERARKMKPNSFKFNWIFNKELLL
;
A
#
# COMPACT_ATOMS: atom_id res chain seq x y z
N MET A 1 -13.79 -2.82 9.19
CA MET A 1 -15.01 -2.15 8.68
C MET A 1 -15.47 -0.92 9.48
N ARG A 2 -15.80 -0.97 10.79
CA ARG A 2 -16.33 0.23 11.49
C ARG A 2 -15.37 1.45 11.46
N HIS A 3 -14.09 1.25 11.77
CA HIS A 3 -13.10 2.33 11.75
C HIS A 3 -12.81 2.86 10.35
N GLU A 4 -12.63 1.97 9.37
CA GLU A 4 -12.51 2.30 7.96
C GLU A 4 -13.67 3.17 7.47
N ASN A 5 -14.92 2.79 7.78
CA ASN A 5 -16.11 3.57 7.41
C ASN A 5 -16.12 4.97 8.04
N ALA A 6 -15.65 5.10 9.29
CA ALA A 6 -15.54 6.41 9.93
C ALA A 6 -14.49 7.30 9.24
N TYR A 7 -13.28 6.77 8.99
CA TYR A 7 -12.20 7.53 8.37
C TYR A 7 -12.47 7.88 6.91
N THR A 8 -13.05 6.95 6.13
CA THR A 8 -13.43 7.21 4.74
C THR A 8 -14.47 8.32 4.61
N ARG A 9 -15.44 8.41 5.53
CA ARG A 9 -16.42 9.51 5.59
C ARG A 9 -15.80 10.86 5.95
N ILE A 10 -14.80 10.88 6.83
CA ILE A 10 -14.08 12.11 7.16
C ILE A 10 -13.36 12.65 5.92
N VAL A 11 -12.61 11.79 5.22
CA VAL A 11 -11.90 12.21 4.00
C VAL A 11 -12.87 12.59 2.88
N GLU A 12 -13.99 11.87 2.74
CA GLU A 12 -15.07 12.25 1.82
C GLU A 12 -15.55 13.67 2.11
N LYS A 13 -15.80 14.01 3.38
CA LYS A 13 -16.21 15.37 3.74
C LYS A 13 -15.13 16.41 3.46
N LEU A 14 -13.86 16.07 3.66
CA LEU A 14 -12.73 16.94 3.31
C LEU A 14 -12.67 17.22 1.81
N LEU A 15 -12.94 16.22 0.96
CA LEU A 15 -12.99 16.39 -0.49
C LEU A 15 -14.16 17.26 -0.95
N GLU A 16 -15.26 17.30 -0.20
CA GLU A 16 -16.37 18.23 -0.49
C GLU A 16 -16.04 19.68 -0.13
N VAL A 17 -15.37 19.92 1.01
CA VAL A 17 -15.14 21.29 1.51
C VAL A 17 -13.83 21.91 1.01
N ASP A 18 -12.81 21.08 0.74
CA ASP A 18 -11.50 21.49 0.22
C ASP A 18 -10.96 20.42 -0.76
N PRO A 19 -11.53 20.34 -1.97
CA PRO A 19 -11.19 19.29 -2.94
C PRO A 19 -9.71 19.34 -3.34
N THR A 20 -9.15 20.55 -3.51
CA THR A 20 -7.74 20.70 -3.90
C THR A 20 -6.80 20.30 -2.77
N GLY A 21 -6.98 20.82 -1.56
CA GLY A 21 -6.10 20.50 -0.44
C GLY A 21 -6.15 19.01 -0.07
N ALA A 22 -7.34 18.41 -0.06
CA ALA A 22 -7.50 16.99 0.17
C ALA A 22 -6.84 16.14 -0.94
N MET A 23 -7.02 16.48 -2.22
CA MET A 23 -6.39 15.76 -3.33
C MET A 23 -4.85 15.83 -3.29
N LEU A 24 -4.29 17.00 -2.96
CA LEU A 24 -2.85 17.17 -2.76
C LEU A 24 -2.33 16.32 -1.59
N ALA A 25 -3.06 16.27 -0.48
CA ALA A 25 -2.68 15.45 0.66
C ALA A 25 -2.69 13.95 0.32
N ILE A 26 -3.72 13.46 -0.38
CA ILE A 26 -3.80 12.07 -0.85
C ILE A 26 -2.62 11.77 -1.79
N GLY A 27 -2.34 12.64 -2.76
CA GLY A 27 -1.21 12.50 -3.67
C GLY A 27 0.13 12.44 -2.93
N LYS A 28 0.34 13.32 -1.94
CA LYS A 28 1.55 13.35 -1.11
C LYS A 28 1.73 12.07 -0.30
N MET A 29 0.66 11.52 0.26
CA MET A 29 0.72 10.24 0.98
C MET A 29 1.08 9.08 0.04
N MET A 30 0.52 9.07 -1.17
CA MET A 30 0.85 8.05 -2.17
C MET A 30 2.31 8.15 -2.67
N GLN A 31 2.84 9.36 -2.84
CA GLN A 31 4.25 9.57 -3.18
C GLN A 31 5.20 9.06 -2.08
N LYS A 32 4.82 9.25 -0.82
CA LYS A 32 5.59 8.74 0.33
C LYS A 32 5.46 7.23 0.54
N LYS A 33 4.46 6.60 -0.08
CA LYS A 33 3.96 5.25 0.20
C LYS A 33 3.36 5.17 1.61
N ILE A 34 2.29 4.39 1.78
CA ILE A 34 1.76 4.13 3.12
C ILE A 34 2.68 3.14 3.81
N ILE A 35 3.46 3.64 4.76
CA ILE A 35 4.41 2.85 5.53
C ILE A 35 3.63 2.02 6.55
N MET A 36 3.93 0.73 6.62
CA MET A 36 3.30 -0.15 7.62
C MET A 36 3.68 0.29 9.03
N PRO A 37 2.73 0.33 9.99
CA PRO A 37 3.02 0.82 11.34
C PRO A 37 4.18 0.09 12.02
N ALA A 38 4.29 -1.22 11.79
CA ALA A 38 5.34 -2.07 12.35
C ALA A 38 6.57 -2.22 11.43
N HIS A 39 6.84 -1.28 10.51
CA HIS A 39 7.99 -1.39 9.61
C HIS A 39 9.37 -1.37 10.31
N LEU A 40 9.43 -0.91 11.57
CA LEU A 40 10.62 -0.93 12.42
C LEU A 40 10.64 -2.11 13.40
N MET A 41 9.90 -3.18 13.10
CA MET A 41 9.87 -4.37 13.93
C MET A 41 11.26 -4.98 14.09
N TYR A 42 11.62 -5.29 15.33
CA TYR A 42 12.92 -5.88 15.69
C TYR A 42 12.74 -6.84 16.85
N ASP A 43 13.40 -7.99 16.79
CA ASP A 43 13.31 -9.07 17.77
C ASP A 43 14.58 -9.23 18.63
N GLY A 44 15.59 -8.37 18.43
CA GLY A 44 16.89 -8.45 19.10
C GLY A 44 17.98 -9.11 18.26
N ASP A 45 17.63 -9.79 17.16
CA ASP A 45 18.58 -10.55 16.34
C ASP A 45 18.57 -10.10 14.87
N ASP A 46 17.38 -9.94 14.28
CA ASP A 46 17.22 -9.69 12.86
C ASP A 46 16.88 -8.22 12.54
N PRO A 47 17.82 -7.42 12.02
CA PRO A 47 17.57 -6.02 11.67
C PRO A 47 16.60 -5.85 10.49
N ARG A 48 16.27 -6.92 9.76
CA ARG A 48 15.34 -6.93 8.62
C ARG A 48 14.07 -7.73 8.89
N LEU A 49 13.72 -7.90 10.15
CA LEU A 49 12.60 -8.74 10.57
C LEU A 49 11.28 -8.38 9.89
N PHE A 50 10.98 -7.10 9.72
CA PHE A 50 9.78 -6.68 8.99
C PHE A 50 9.80 -7.14 7.52
N GLU A 51 10.95 -7.07 6.83
CA GLU A 51 11.07 -7.53 5.44
C GLU A 51 10.82 -9.04 5.35
N HIS A 52 11.46 -9.84 6.20
CA HIS A 52 11.26 -11.28 6.23
C HIS A 52 9.82 -11.66 6.59
N TYR A 53 9.23 -11.03 7.60
CA TYR A 53 7.81 -11.20 7.95
C TYR A 53 6.90 -10.87 6.76
N SER A 54 7.14 -9.73 6.10
CA SER A 54 6.33 -9.28 4.97
C SER A 54 6.43 -10.22 3.77
N ALA A 55 7.60 -10.82 3.53
CA ALA A 55 7.80 -11.82 2.49
C ALA A 55 6.94 -13.07 2.74
N VAL A 56 6.97 -13.60 3.98
CA VAL A 56 6.10 -14.73 4.36
C VAL A 56 4.63 -14.38 4.16
N ALA A 57 4.18 -13.22 4.64
CA ALA A 57 2.79 -12.77 4.51
C ALA A 57 2.34 -12.61 3.05
N GLN A 58 3.22 -12.09 2.19
CA GLN A 58 3.03 -12.00 0.75
C GLN A 58 2.91 -13.40 0.12
N ARG A 59 3.81 -14.32 0.47
CA ARG A 59 3.87 -15.67 -0.11
C ARG A 59 2.63 -16.51 0.23
N ILE A 60 2.13 -16.40 1.46
CA ILE A 60 0.93 -17.13 1.89
C ILE A 60 -0.37 -16.41 1.54
N GLY A 61 -0.30 -15.21 0.95
CA GLY A 61 -1.45 -14.45 0.48
C GLY A 61 -2.28 -13.76 1.58
N VAL A 62 -1.70 -13.50 2.76
CA VAL A 62 -2.40 -12.80 3.86
C VAL A 62 -2.49 -11.30 3.59
N TYR A 63 -1.39 -10.69 3.13
CA TYR A 63 -1.37 -9.31 2.68
C TYR A 63 -0.29 -9.14 1.62
N THR A 64 -0.71 -8.76 0.43
CA THR A 64 0.12 -8.67 -0.75
C THR A 64 0.17 -7.25 -1.32
N ALA A 65 1.12 -6.99 -2.21
CA ALA A 65 1.11 -5.74 -2.99
C ALA A 65 -0.16 -5.58 -3.85
N ASN A 66 -0.83 -6.68 -4.21
CA ASN A 66 -2.13 -6.62 -4.88
C ASN A 66 -3.23 -6.14 -3.94
N ASP A 67 -3.19 -6.51 -2.66
CA ASP A 67 -4.12 -5.99 -1.65
C ASP A 67 -3.91 -4.49 -1.43
N TYR A 68 -2.65 -4.04 -1.42
CA TYR A 68 -2.34 -2.61 -1.40
C TYR A 68 -2.94 -1.88 -2.61
N ALA A 69 -2.77 -2.42 -3.83
CA ALA A 69 -3.38 -1.85 -5.03
C ALA A 69 -4.91 -1.87 -4.98
N ASN A 70 -5.51 -2.96 -4.48
CA ASN A 70 -6.97 -3.09 -4.31
C ASN A 70 -7.52 -2.04 -3.34
N ILE A 71 -6.86 -1.81 -2.21
CA ILE A 71 -7.27 -0.80 -1.23
C ILE A 71 -7.21 0.60 -1.86
N LEU A 72 -6.14 0.91 -2.60
CA LEU A 72 -6.02 2.20 -3.27
C LEU A 72 -7.11 2.40 -4.32
N ASP A 73 -7.34 1.39 -5.17
CA ASP A 73 -8.38 1.39 -6.20
C ASP A 73 -9.78 1.57 -5.60
N PHE A 74 -10.05 0.86 -4.51
CA PHE A 74 -11.28 1.03 -3.73
C PHE A 74 -11.44 2.46 -3.23
N LEU A 75 -10.39 3.08 -2.65
CA LEU A 75 -10.46 4.45 -2.13
C LEU A 75 -10.64 5.49 -3.26
N VAL A 76 -9.97 5.29 -4.40
CA VAL A 76 -10.14 6.10 -5.63
C VAL A 76 -11.61 6.08 -6.06
N GLY A 77 -12.21 4.90 -6.15
CA GLY A 77 -13.62 4.73 -6.52
C GLY A 77 -14.59 5.24 -5.45
N ARG A 78 -14.32 4.95 -4.16
CA ARG A 78 -15.16 5.32 -3.01
C ARG A 78 -15.31 6.83 -2.87
N TRP A 79 -14.24 7.58 -3.13
CA TRP A 79 -14.22 9.04 -3.10
C TRP A 79 -14.45 9.66 -4.48
N ARG A 80 -14.66 8.85 -5.52
CA ARG A 80 -14.88 9.28 -6.91
C ARG A 80 -13.79 10.24 -7.39
N LEU A 81 -12.53 9.96 -7.04
CA LEU A 81 -11.44 10.90 -7.25
C LEU A 81 -11.29 11.31 -8.71
N GLU A 82 -11.52 10.41 -9.67
CA GLU A 82 -11.49 10.71 -11.11
C GLU A 82 -12.51 11.77 -11.56
N LYS A 83 -13.61 11.92 -10.82
CA LYS A 83 -14.72 12.82 -11.14
C LYS A 83 -14.65 14.14 -10.38
N LEU A 84 -13.57 14.38 -9.62
CA LEU A 84 -13.38 15.67 -8.97
C LEU A 84 -13.05 16.72 -10.04
N GLU A 85 -13.86 17.78 -10.04
CA GLU A 85 -13.74 18.92 -10.94
C GLU A 85 -13.25 20.15 -10.16
N SER A 86 -13.00 21.26 -10.87
CA SER A 86 -12.61 22.54 -10.27
C SER A 86 -11.36 22.49 -9.38
N LEU A 87 -10.45 21.54 -9.64
CA LEU A 87 -9.15 21.46 -8.99
C LEU A 87 -8.19 22.51 -9.55
N THR A 88 -7.25 22.97 -8.73
CA THR A 88 -6.08 23.69 -9.24
C THR A 88 -5.24 22.80 -10.16
N ALA A 89 -4.32 23.38 -10.93
CA ALA A 89 -3.40 22.61 -11.78
C ALA A 89 -2.58 21.59 -10.98
N GLU A 90 -2.19 21.92 -9.74
CA GLU A 90 -1.48 20.99 -8.86
C GLU A 90 -2.39 19.87 -8.36
N GLY A 91 -3.62 20.21 -7.98
CA GLY A 91 -4.65 19.23 -7.60
C GLY A 91 -4.94 18.24 -8.74
N LYS A 92 -5.02 18.73 -9.98
CA LYS A 92 -5.21 17.90 -11.17
C LYS A 92 -4.05 16.94 -11.41
N ARG A 93 -2.80 17.40 -11.28
CA ARG A 93 -1.61 16.52 -11.37
C ARG A 93 -1.61 15.45 -10.27
N ALA A 94 -2.02 15.80 -9.05
CA ALA A 94 -2.14 14.84 -7.95
C ALA A 94 -3.25 13.81 -8.22
N GLN A 95 -4.39 14.26 -8.75
CA GLN A 95 -5.51 13.39 -9.17
C GLN A 95 -5.05 12.38 -10.21
N ASP A 96 -4.45 12.85 -11.32
CA ASP A 96 -3.98 11.98 -12.40
C ASP A 96 -2.95 10.96 -11.89
N TYR A 97 -1.99 11.41 -11.08
CA TYR A 97 -1.01 10.52 -10.44
C TYR A 97 -1.66 9.44 -9.58
N VAL A 98 -2.62 9.79 -8.74
CA VAL A 98 -3.28 8.85 -7.81
C VAL A 98 -4.16 7.86 -8.57
N CYS A 99 -4.95 8.31 -9.55
CA CYS A 99 -5.85 7.44 -10.31
C CYS A 99 -5.11 6.46 -11.21
N GLU A 100 -3.92 6.80 -11.71
CA GLU A 100 -3.08 5.89 -12.50
C GLU A 100 -2.24 4.93 -11.65
N LEU A 101 -2.18 5.13 -10.33
CA LEU A 101 -1.27 4.40 -9.47
C LEU A 101 -1.67 2.93 -9.23
N PRO A 102 -2.95 2.56 -9.01
CA PRO A 102 -3.34 1.15 -8.84
C PRO A 102 -2.88 0.23 -10.00
N PRO A 103 -3.17 0.51 -11.28
CA PRO A 103 -2.72 -0.36 -12.37
C PRO A 103 -1.19 -0.37 -12.51
N ARG A 104 -0.50 0.72 -12.16
CA ARG A 104 0.97 0.77 -12.14
C ARG A 104 1.57 -0.14 -11.07
N ILE A 105 0.99 -0.17 -9.87
CA ILE A 105 1.44 -1.05 -8.77
C ILE A 105 1.27 -2.51 -9.17
N ARG A 106 0.10 -2.89 -9.73
CA ARG A 106 -0.16 -4.26 -10.19
C ARG A 106 0.89 -4.74 -11.20
N LYS A 107 1.17 -3.93 -12.23
CA LYS A 107 2.21 -4.25 -13.23
C LYS A 107 3.60 -4.39 -12.63
N LEU A 108 3.94 -3.59 -11.61
CA LEU A 108 5.22 -3.71 -10.92
C LEU A 108 5.29 -5.00 -10.09
N GLN A 109 4.18 -5.38 -9.43
CA GLN A 109 4.10 -6.62 -8.67
C GLN A 109 4.23 -7.85 -9.57
N GLU A 110 3.52 -7.89 -10.70
CA GLU A 110 3.62 -8.99 -11.68
C GLU A 110 5.07 -9.21 -12.12
N ARG A 111 5.80 -8.13 -12.42
CA ARG A 111 7.22 -8.20 -12.77
C ARG A 111 8.10 -8.68 -11.62
N ALA A 112 7.78 -8.30 -10.38
CA ALA A 112 8.51 -8.75 -9.20
C ALA A 112 8.29 -10.26 -8.98
N ASP A 113 7.06 -10.74 -9.11
CA ASP A 113 6.71 -12.15 -8.98
C ASP A 113 7.38 -13.00 -10.09
N GLU A 114 7.38 -12.53 -11.33
CA GLU A 114 8.09 -13.18 -12.43
C GLU A 114 9.59 -13.34 -12.18
N ARG A 115 10.22 -12.32 -11.57
CA ARG A 115 11.63 -12.37 -11.18
C ARG A 115 11.84 -13.35 -10.03
N ALA A 116 11.00 -13.29 -9.00
CA ALA A 116 11.09 -14.18 -7.84
C ALA A 116 10.96 -15.66 -8.24
N ARG A 117 10.06 -16.00 -9.18
CA ARG A 117 9.92 -17.36 -9.73
C ARG A 117 11.16 -17.90 -10.42
N LYS A 118 12.03 -17.02 -10.93
CA LYS A 118 13.30 -17.39 -11.59
C LYS A 118 14.46 -17.50 -10.60
N MET A 119 14.29 -17.01 -9.38
CA MET A 119 15.31 -17.07 -8.34
C MET A 119 15.16 -18.35 -7.52
N LYS A 120 16.26 -18.78 -6.88
CA LYS A 120 16.18 -19.89 -5.91
C LYS A 120 15.31 -19.47 -4.73
N PRO A 121 14.44 -20.36 -4.21
CA PRO A 121 13.66 -20.07 -3.01
C PRO A 121 14.60 -19.68 -1.85
N ASN A 122 14.29 -18.57 -1.19
CA ASN A 122 15.01 -18.12 -0.01
C ASN A 122 14.25 -18.55 1.24
N SER A 123 14.96 -18.80 2.33
CA SER A 123 14.39 -19.19 3.60
C SER A 123 15.05 -18.43 4.75
N PHE A 124 14.32 -18.30 5.85
CA PHE A 124 14.78 -17.58 7.03
C PHE A 124 14.27 -18.24 8.31
N LYS A 125 15.06 -18.15 9.38
CA LYS A 125 14.72 -18.68 10.70
C LYS A 125 14.14 -17.59 11.57
N PHE A 126 12.92 -17.79 12.06
CA PHE A 126 12.25 -16.82 12.91
C PHE A 126 12.35 -17.24 14.38
N ASN A 127 12.80 -16.34 15.26
CA ASN A 127 12.92 -16.66 16.68
C ASN A 127 11.55 -16.83 17.37
N TRP A 128 10.50 -16.19 16.85
CA TRP A 128 9.10 -16.34 17.30
C TRP A 128 8.59 -17.78 17.28
N ILE A 129 9.20 -18.62 16.44
CA ILE A 129 8.85 -20.03 16.28
C ILE A 129 10.03 -20.94 16.59
N PHE A 130 10.83 -20.57 17.60
CA PHE A 130 11.96 -21.36 18.09
C PHE A 130 13.02 -21.62 17.00
N ASN A 131 13.33 -20.60 16.20
CA ASN A 131 14.31 -20.66 15.10
C ASN A 131 13.99 -21.70 14.02
N LYS A 132 12.69 -22.06 13.88
CA LYS A 132 12.22 -22.84 12.73
C LYS A 132 12.35 -22.01 11.46
N GLU A 133 12.68 -22.71 10.38
CA GLU A 133 12.91 -22.13 9.07
C GLU A 133 11.61 -22.07 8.25
N LEU A 134 11.34 -20.92 7.65
CA LEU A 134 10.23 -20.69 6.75
C LEU A 134 10.75 -20.19 5.40
N LEU A 135 10.07 -20.58 4.33
CA LEU A 135 10.26 -19.97 3.02
C LEU A 135 9.73 -18.54 3.05
N LEU A 136 10.57 -17.62 2.56
CA LEU A 136 10.23 -16.22 2.32
C LEU A 136 9.48 -16.06 0.99
#